data_AF-A0AAD9XD94-F1
#
_entry.id   AF-A0AAD9XD94-F1
#
_cell.length_a   1.000
_cell.length_b   1.000
_cell.length_c   1.000
_cell.angle_alpha   90.00
_cell.angle_beta   90.00
_cell.angle_gamma   90.00
#
_symmetry.space_group_name_H-M   'P 1'
#
loop_
_entity.id
_entity.type
_entity.pdbx_description
1 polymer ?
#
loop_
_entity_poly.entity_id
_entity_poly.type
_entity_poly.pdbx_seq_one_letter_code
_entity_poly.pdbx_strand_id
1 'polypeptide(L)'
;MLINIGFPARFNVADLGCSSGPNTLLVISEILDTMHVMCQQVNQKSPEFQVFLNDLPVNDFNSVFKSLPTFYQNLKKDKGDQFGPCFVSRMPGSFYERLFPSKSLHFVHSSYSLHWRSNSPENLENNKANLYMAKSSPPNVYKAYFVQFQRDFSSFLSLRYEEIISGGRMVLTFIGRIRPLSKECYDDWDLLTKSFLELVDEGLVEATKMDSFNLPFYTPCEEEVREIVEKEESFNLDKMEIVETNVDPSDDLSNERFVFNKYKSGKNIANGIRAVTEPMLATHFGESIMDILFTRFTHHVAQHLTMENKKVISMLAHRQIKEAMVEVRSVPCMNAGDEATSYANNSLLQKTVILKTRPVLEETIKDMLINTGFPARFNVAYLGCSSGPDTLLVISEILDTIHVMCQQVNQKSPEFQVFLNDLPGNDFNSVFKSLPTFYQNLKNDKGDQFGPCFVSRMPGSFYERLFPSKSLHFVHSSDSLHWLSNSSENLENNKANLYMAKSSPPNVYKAYLEQFQRDFSSFLSLRSEEIISG
;
A
#
# COMPACT_ATOMS: atom_id res chain seq x y z
N MET A 1 14.46 15.46 17.54
CA MET A 1 15.68 14.93 16.90
C MET A 1 16.05 15.69 15.61
N LEU A 2 15.10 16.12 14.77
CA LEU A 2 15.39 16.86 13.52
C LEU A 2 15.93 18.30 13.70
N ILE A 3 15.68 18.94 14.84
CA ILE A 3 16.13 20.33 15.09
C ILE A 3 17.67 20.46 15.09
N ASN A 4 18.41 19.40 15.42
CA ASN A 4 19.88 19.46 15.55
C ASN A 4 20.67 18.92 14.34
N ILE A 5 20.01 18.36 13.32
CA ILE A 5 20.69 17.69 12.17
C ILE A 5 20.39 18.40 10.84
N GLY A 6 19.44 19.33 10.81
CA GLY A 6 18.92 19.93 9.58
C GLY A 6 17.90 19.01 8.90
N PHE A 7 16.90 19.58 8.23
CA PHE A 7 15.91 18.81 7.51
C PHE A 7 16.50 18.28 6.19
N PRO A 8 16.24 17.01 5.81
CA PRO A 8 16.73 16.50 4.54
C PRO A 8 16.05 17.23 3.38
N ALA A 9 16.64 17.24 2.18
CA ALA A 9 15.98 17.81 1.00
C ALA A 9 14.71 17.02 0.61
N ARG A 10 14.70 15.71 0.91
CA ARG A 10 13.62 14.78 0.65
C ARG A 10 13.33 13.95 1.89
N PHE A 11 12.06 13.77 2.22
CA PHE A 11 11.62 12.94 3.33
C PHE A 11 10.72 11.81 2.82
N ASN A 12 11.21 10.58 2.98
CA ASN A 12 10.53 9.38 2.50
C ASN A 12 9.82 8.69 3.67
N VAL A 13 8.50 8.52 3.55
CA VAL A 13 7.65 7.88 4.55
C VAL A 13 6.93 6.68 3.95
N ALA A 14 6.79 5.61 4.72
CA ALA A 14 5.96 4.47 4.35
C ALA A 14 4.88 4.21 5.42
N ASP A 15 3.65 3.95 4.99
CA ASP A 15 2.57 3.43 5.82
C ASP A 15 2.30 1.97 5.43
N LEU A 16 2.58 1.03 6.33
CA LEU A 16 2.57 -0.41 6.07
C LEU A 16 1.30 -1.07 6.60
N GLY A 17 0.57 -1.72 5.70
CA GLY A 17 -0.78 -2.21 5.96
C GLY A 17 -1.76 -1.05 6.12
N CYS A 18 -1.79 -0.16 5.13
CA CYS A 18 -2.54 1.08 5.17
C CYS A 18 -4.05 0.89 4.89
N SER A 19 -4.45 -0.29 4.42
CA SER A 19 -5.81 -0.62 3.99
C SER A 19 -6.32 0.34 2.89
N SER A 20 -7.62 0.58 2.87
CA SER A 20 -8.31 1.49 1.96
C SER A 20 -9.12 2.52 2.75
N GLY A 21 -9.38 3.68 2.15
CA GLY A 21 -10.29 4.69 2.71
C GLY A 21 -9.62 5.85 3.45
N PRO A 22 -10.36 6.58 4.30
CA PRO A 22 -9.94 7.88 4.82
C PRO A 22 -8.75 7.81 5.79
N ASN A 23 -8.63 6.72 6.56
CA ASN A 23 -7.58 6.55 7.58
C ASN A 23 -6.18 6.56 6.98
N THR A 24 -6.02 6.03 5.77
CA THR A 24 -4.74 5.97 5.06
C THR A 24 -4.13 7.37 4.87
N LEU A 25 -4.90 8.32 4.33
CA LEU A 25 -4.39 9.68 4.09
C LEU A 25 -4.39 10.56 5.34
N LEU A 26 -5.22 10.22 6.34
CA LEU A 26 -5.26 10.92 7.61
C LEU A 26 -3.91 10.86 8.34
N VAL A 27 -3.38 9.65 8.53
CA VAL A 27 -2.09 9.47 9.20
C VAL A 27 -0.96 10.16 8.44
N ILE A 28 -0.98 10.07 7.11
CA ILE A 28 0.00 10.78 6.27
C ILE A 28 -0.11 12.28 6.47
N SER A 29 -1.31 12.87 6.49
CA SER A 29 -1.48 14.30 6.75
C SER A 29 -0.80 14.69 8.06
N GLU A 30 -1.00 13.92 9.12
CA GLU A 30 -0.47 14.20 10.46
C GLU A 30 1.06 14.13 10.54
N ILE A 31 1.66 13.16 9.83
CA ILE A 31 3.11 13.09 9.69
C ILE A 31 3.63 14.32 8.95
N LEU A 32 2.99 14.69 7.84
CA LEU A 32 3.35 15.86 7.03
C LEU A 32 3.18 17.17 7.80
N ASP A 33 2.09 17.31 8.57
CA ASP A 33 1.78 18.45 9.43
C ASP A 33 2.83 18.62 10.52
N THR A 34 3.16 17.52 11.22
CA THR A 34 4.22 17.52 12.24
C THR A 34 5.55 17.95 11.65
N MET A 35 5.95 17.38 10.51
CA MET A 35 7.18 17.76 9.81
C MET A 35 7.19 19.23 9.39
N HIS A 36 6.06 19.72 8.87
CA HIS A 36 5.91 21.11 8.44
C HIS A 36 6.07 22.08 9.60
N VAL A 37 5.37 21.85 10.71
CA VAL A 37 5.47 22.67 11.93
C VAL A 37 6.91 22.70 12.45
N MET A 38 7.59 21.55 12.46
CA MET A 38 8.98 21.51 12.90
C MET A 38 9.93 22.28 11.95
N CYS A 39 9.69 22.27 10.63
CA CYS A 39 10.45 23.07 9.67
C CYS A 39 10.23 24.58 9.88
N GLN A 40 8.98 24.98 10.12
CA GLN A 40 8.63 26.37 10.40
C GLN A 40 9.30 26.90 11.67
N GLN A 41 9.40 26.08 12.73
CA GLN A 41 10.08 26.46 13.98
C GLN A 41 11.55 26.82 13.80
N VAL A 42 12.21 26.31 12.75
CA VAL A 42 13.60 26.62 12.41
C VAL A 42 13.72 27.52 11.17
N ASN A 43 12.62 28.14 10.73
CA ASN A 43 12.55 28.99 9.53
C ASN A 43 13.08 28.31 8.25
N GLN A 44 12.83 27.02 8.08
CA GLN A 44 13.19 26.26 6.88
C GLN A 44 11.95 25.87 6.08
N LYS A 45 12.12 25.78 4.75
CA LYS A 45 11.10 25.21 3.87
C LYS A 45 10.98 23.71 4.16
N SER A 46 9.77 23.17 4.09
CA SER A 46 9.57 21.72 4.21
C SER A 46 10.23 20.96 3.06
N PRO A 47 10.68 19.71 3.33
CA PRO A 47 11.28 18.85 2.32
C PRO A 47 10.29 18.45 1.24
N GLU A 48 10.79 17.92 0.13
CA GLU A 48 9.95 17.14 -0.78
C GLU A 48 9.56 15.83 -0.10
N PHE A 49 8.26 15.50 -0.09
CA PHE A 49 7.76 14.29 0.56
C PHE A 49 7.51 13.20 -0.45
N GLN A 50 8.09 12.02 -0.25
CA GLN A 50 7.74 10.80 -0.96
C GLN A 50 7.01 9.88 0.00
N VAL A 51 5.74 9.61 -0.29
CA VAL A 51 4.86 8.75 0.53
C VAL A 51 4.65 7.42 -0.17
N PHE A 52 4.88 6.33 0.54
CA PHE A 52 4.60 4.98 0.08
C PHE A 52 3.48 4.38 0.91
N LEU A 53 2.34 4.13 0.27
CA LEU A 53 1.21 3.43 0.88
C LEU A 53 1.32 1.95 0.53
N ASN A 54 1.54 1.10 1.54
CA ASN A 54 1.72 -0.33 1.35
C ASN A 54 0.52 -1.12 1.88
N ASP A 55 0.09 -2.08 1.08
CA ASP A 55 -0.80 -3.15 1.48
C ASP A 55 -0.62 -4.33 0.51
N LEU A 56 -1.34 -5.43 0.75
CA LEU A 56 -1.33 -6.60 -0.12
C LEU A 56 -1.78 -6.23 -1.55
N PRO A 57 -1.32 -6.98 -2.57
CA PRO A 57 -1.66 -6.69 -3.98
C PRO A 57 -3.17 -6.61 -4.27
N VAL A 58 -4.00 -7.28 -3.47
CA VAL A 58 -5.46 -7.34 -3.64
C VAL A 58 -6.23 -6.15 -3.03
N ASN A 59 -5.58 -5.28 -2.25
CA ASN A 59 -6.23 -4.13 -1.60
C ASN A 59 -6.72 -3.06 -2.62
N ASP A 60 -7.83 -2.39 -2.30
CA ASP A 60 -8.47 -1.39 -3.17
C ASP A 60 -7.88 0.03 -3.02
N PHE A 61 -6.69 0.21 -3.58
CA PHE A 61 -6.06 1.53 -3.68
C PHE A 61 -6.78 2.50 -4.63
N ASN A 62 -7.71 2.05 -5.48
CA ASN A 62 -8.40 2.94 -6.40
C ASN A 62 -9.28 3.94 -5.64
N SER A 63 -9.84 3.52 -4.50
CA SER A 63 -10.56 4.41 -3.58
C SER A 63 -9.68 5.55 -3.04
N VAL A 64 -8.45 5.24 -2.61
CA VAL A 64 -7.47 6.20 -2.09
C VAL A 64 -6.97 7.13 -3.20
N PHE A 65 -6.71 6.60 -4.40
CA PHE A 65 -6.23 7.42 -5.52
C PHE A 65 -7.26 8.43 -6.02
N LYS A 66 -8.55 8.10 -5.91
CA LYS A 66 -9.65 9.02 -6.19
C LYS A 66 -9.69 10.21 -5.22
N SER A 67 -9.18 10.08 -3.99
CA SER A 67 -9.15 11.17 -3.00
C SER A 67 -7.87 12.00 -3.03
N LEU A 68 -6.81 11.54 -3.72
CA LEU A 68 -5.53 12.28 -3.84
C LEU A 68 -5.66 13.71 -4.38
N PRO A 69 -6.45 14.02 -5.43
CA PRO A 69 -6.57 15.39 -5.92
C PRO A 69 -7.02 16.37 -4.83
N THR A 70 -8.05 16.00 -4.07
CA THR A 70 -8.54 16.83 -2.96
C THR A 70 -7.54 16.89 -1.82
N PHE A 71 -6.87 15.77 -1.51
CA PHE A 71 -5.80 15.75 -0.52
C PHE A 71 -4.69 16.76 -0.85
N TYR A 72 -4.20 16.80 -2.09
CA TYR A 72 -3.20 17.76 -2.52
C TYR A 72 -3.72 19.21 -2.49
N GLN A 73 -4.98 19.45 -2.85
CA GLN A 73 -5.60 20.77 -2.74
C GLN A 73 -5.66 21.25 -1.28
N ASN A 74 -6.03 20.37 -0.35
CA ASN A 74 -6.06 20.68 1.08
C ASN A 74 -4.66 20.98 1.60
N LEU A 75 -3.65 20.16 1.25
CA LEU A 75 -2.26 20.43 1.62
C LEU A 75 -1.80 21.82 1.15
N LYS A 76 -2.09 22.19 -0.10
CA LYS A 76 -1.73 23.50 -0.64
C LYS A 76 -2.47 24.64 0.06
N LYS A 77 -3.77 24.47 0.31
CA LYS A 77 -4.63 25.48 0.96
C LYS A 77 -4.20 25.72 2.41
N ASP A 78 -3.92 24.66 3.16
CA ASP A 78 -3.71 24.74 4.60
C ASP A 78 -2.27 25.12 4.95
N LYS A 79 -1.30 24.73 4.12
CA LYS A 79 0.14 24.89 4.42
C LYS A 79 0.87 25.93 3.55
N GLY A 80 0.24 26.40 2.48
CA GLY A 80 0.77 27.46 1.60
C GLY A 80 2.08 27.10 0.88
N ASP A 81 2.76 28.12 0.35
CA ASP A 81 3.91 27.95 -0.56
C ASP A 81 5.22 27.49 0.12
N GLN A 82 5.26 27.53 1.47
CA GLN A 82 6.41 27.03 2.24
C GLN A 82 6.37 25.51 2.44
N PHE A 83 5.26 24.86 2.10
CA PHE A 83 5.17 23.41 2.11
C PHE A 83 5.87 22.81 0.89
N GLY A 84 6.57 21.69 1.11
CA GLY A 84 7.25 20.98 0.03
C GLY A 84 6.26 20.14 -0.78
N PRO A 85 6.52 19.89 -2.07
CA PRO A 85 5.71 18.97 -2.88
C PRO A 85 5.58 17.60 -2.21
N CYS A 86 4.42 16.97 -2.35
CA CYS A 86 4.13 15.64 -1.81
C CYS A 86 3.75 14.67 -2.93
N PHE A 87 4.38 13.50 -2.94
CA PHE A 87 4.27 12.49 -3.98
C PHE A 87 3.82 11.17 -3.36
N VAL A 88 2.54 10.83 -3.51
CA VAL A 88 1.96 9.60 -2.97
C VAL A 88 2.02 8.47 -4.00
N SER A 89 2.58 7.34 -3.61
CA SER A 89 2.72 6.13 -4.42
C SER A 89 2.19 4.90 -3.69
N ARG A 90 1.76 3.88 -4.44
CA ARG A 90 1.38 2.57 -3.90
C ARG A 90 2.55 1.60 -4.00
N MET A 91 2.82 0.91 -2.90
CA MET A 91 3.81 -0.16 -2.80
C MET A 91 3.11 -1.50 -2.51
N PRO A 92 2.76 -2.30 -3.54
CA PRO A 92 2.08 -3.57 -3.33
C PRO A 92 3.04 -4.63 -2.78
N GLY A 93 2.57 -5.42 -1.81
CA GLY A 93 3.32 -6.57 -1.30
C GLY A 93 3.12 -6.80 0.19
N SER A 94 3.56 -7.97 0.66
CA SER A 94 3.57 -8.27 2.10
C SER A 94 4.65 -7.48 2.79
N PHE A 95 4.32 -6.81 3.90
CA PHE A 95 5.34 -6.20 4.76
C PHE A 95 6.16 -7.25 5.54
N TYR A 96 5.85 -8.54 5.46
CA TYR A 96 6.76 -9.61 5.91
C TYR A 96 7.82 -9.97 4.87
N GLU A 97 7.86 -9.26 3.75
CA GLU A 97 8.89 -9.32 2.73
C GLU A 97 9.57 -7.95 2.58
N ARG A 98 10.66 -7.95 1.81
CA ARG A 98 11.37 -6.71 1.49
C ARG A 98 10.55 -5.91 0.47
N LEU A 99 10.28 -4.65 0.80
CA LEU A 99 9.44 -3.76 0.00
C LEU A 99 10.23 -2.59 -0.58
N PHE A 100 11.37 -2.24 0.01
CA PHE A 100 12.09 -1.03 -0.39
C PHE A 100 13.59 -1.29 -0.59
N PRO A 101 14.26 -0.47 -1.43
CA PRO A 101 15.72 -0.46 -1.50
C PRO A 101 16.36 -0.16 -0.13
N SER A 102 17.61 -0.56 0.05
CA SER A 102 18.32 -0.41 1.32
C SER A 102 18.50 1.06 1.63
N LYS A 103 18.27 1.48 2.87
CA LYS A 103 18.47 2.87 3.32
C LYS A 103 17.73 3.87 2.41
N SER A 104 16.45 3.64 2.19
CA SER A 104 15.57 4.48 1.37
C SER A 104 14.47 5.17 2.17
N LEU A 105 14.14 4.70 3.37
CA LEU A 105 13.06 5.25 4.19
C LEU A 105 13.57 6.06 5.38
N HIS A 106 12.93 7.19 5.66
CA HIS A 106 13.20 8.01 6.85
C HIS A 106 12.27 7.64 8.00
N PHE A 107 11.00 7.38 7.68
CA PHE A 107 9.97 7.10 8.66
C PHE A 107 9.05 5.96 8.18
N VAL A 108 8.74 5.04 9.08
CA VAL A 108 7.77 3.96 8.84
C VAL A 108 6.64 4.04 9.85
N HIS A 109 5.41 4.01 9.38
CA HIS A 109 4.22 3.89 10.19
C HIS A 109 3.55 2.55 9.90
N SER A 110 2.93 1.93 10.91
CA SER A 110 1.98 0.83 10.72
C SER A 110 0.98 0.84 11.86
N SER A 111 -0.32 0.77 11.55
CA SER A 111 -1.39 0.76 12.54
C SER A 111 -2.37 -0.36 12.25
N TYR A 112 -2.64 -1.18 13.27
CA TYR A 112 -3.58 -2.30 13.23
C TYR A 112 -3.31 -3.33 12.11
N SER A 113 -2.04 -3.55 11.78
CA SER A 113 -1.65 -4.50 10.73
C SER A 113 -0.73 -5.60 11.26
N LEU A 114 0.16 -5.27 12.19
CA LEU A 114 1.17 -6.19 12.73
C LEU A 114 0.65 -7.28 13.65
N HIS A 115 -0.65 -7.39 13.89
CA HIS A 115 -1.26 -8.53 14.59
C HIS A 115 -1.62 -9.67 13.61
N TRP A 116 -1.77 -9.39 12.31
CA TRP A 116 -1.97 -10.40 11.27
C TRP A 116 -0.69 -11.19 10.99
N ARG A 117 -0.80 -12.50 10.80
CA ARG A 117 0.32 -13.41 10.55
C ARG A 117 0.58 -13.58 9.06
N SER A 118 1.83 -13.89 8.71
CA SER A 118 2.19 -14.23 7.33
C SER A 118 1.49 -15.49 6.83
N ASN A 119 1.21 -16.42 7.75
CA ASN A 119 0.53 -17.69 7.50
C ASN A 119 -0.27 -18.11 8.74
N SER A 120 -1.31 -18.92 8.56
CA SER A 120 -1.92 -19.64 9.68
C SER A 120 -0.91 -20.64 10.26
N PRO A 121 -0.83 -20.82 11.59
CA PRO A 121 0.11 -21.77 12.17
C PRO A 121 -0.19 -23.20 11.67
N GLU A 122 0.84 -23.90 11.20
CA GLU A 122 0.71 -25.25 10.66
C GLU A 122 0.45 -26.30 11.75
N ASN A 123 -0.18 -27.42 11.38
CA ASN A 123 -0.36 -28.62 12.21
C ASN A 123 -1.20 -28.41 13.49
N LEU A 124 -2.26 -27.59 13.39
CA LEU A 124 -3.21 -27.33 14.48
C LEU A 124 -4.54 -28.09 14.36
N GLU A 125 -4.54 -29.30 13.76
CA GLU A 125 -5.74 -30.16 13.65
C GLU A 125 -6.35 -30.55 15.01
N ASN A 126 -5.60 -30.34 16.09
CA ASN A 126 -6.06 -30.59 17.45
C ASN A 126 -6.80 -29.39 18.10
N ASN A 127 -6.89 -28.23 17.43
CA ASN A 127 -7.65 -27.07 17.92
C ASN A 127 -9.16 -27.18 17.60
N LYS A 128 -9.75 -28.32 17.95
CA LYS A 128 -11.13 -28.66 17.56
C LYS A 128 -12.15 -27.65 18.06
N ALA A 129 -13.15 -27.38 17.22
CA ALA A 129 -14.27 -26.50 17.53
C ALA A 129 -13.90 -25.05 17.90
N ASN A 130 -12.70 -24.57 17.53
CA ASN A 130 -12.24 -23.20 17.78
C ASN A 130 -11.70 -22.57 16.49
N LEU A 131 -12.02 -21.29 16.24
CA LEU A 131 -11.44 -20.54 15.11
C LEU A 131 -10.05 -19.99 15.40
N TYR A 132 -9.68 -19.89 16.67
CA TYR A 132 -8.48 -19.23 17.17
C TYR A 132 -8.02 -19.90 18.47
N MET A 133 -7.01 -19.35 19.14
CA MET A 133 -6.65 -19.72 20.51
C MET A 133 -7.85 -19.46 21.44
N ALA A 134 -8.28 -20.50 22.17
CA ALA A 134 -9.38 -20.46 23.12
C ALA A 134 -9.00 -21.20 24.40
N LYS A 135 -9.76 -21.01 25.49
CA LYS A 135 -9.49 -21.69 26.79
C LYS A 135 -9.46 -23.21 26.69
N SER A 136 -10.16 -23.78 25.72
CA SER A 136 -10.21 -25.21 25.42
C SER A 136 -9.02 -25.68 24.56
N SER A 137 -8.26 -24.76 23.96
CA SER A 137 -7.14 -25.10 23.08
C SER A 137 -5.99 -25.74 23.85
N PRO A 138 -5.37 -26.81 23.31
CA PRO A 138 -4.22 -27.44 23.96
C PRO A 138 -2.98 -26.51 23.93
N PRO A 139 -2.03 -26.67 24.89
CA PRO A 139 -0.87 -25.77 25.01
C PRO A 139 0.00 -25.64 23.74
N ASN A 140 0.03 -26.67 22.88
CA ASN A 140 0.79 -26.60 21.62
C ASN A 140 0.22 -25.56 20.65
N VAL A 141 -1.09 -25.27 20.69
CA VAL A 141 -1.73 -24.25 19.85
C VAL A 141 -1.16 -22.87 20.19
N TYR A 142 -1.16 -22.51 21.48
CA TYR A 142 -0.58 -21.25 21.96
C TYR A 142 0.88 -21.10 21.55
N LYS A 143 1.68 -22.18 21.71
CA LYS A 143 3.08 -22.19 21.31
C LYS A 143 3.26 -21.99 19.80
N ALA A 144 2.45 -22.63 18.97
CA ALA A 144 2.54 -22.49 17.52
C ALA A 144 2.24 -21.06 17.06
N TYR A 145 1.19 -20.45 17.61
CA TYR A 145 0.84 -19.05 17.38
C TYR A 145 1.95 -18.10 17.80
N PHE A 146 2.54 -18.30 18.98
CA PHE A 146 3.65 -17.47 19.47
C PHE A 146 4.91 -17.62 18.61
N VAL A 147 5.29 -18.85 18.24
CA VAL A 147 6.45 -19.10 17.36
C VAL A 147 6.25 -18.44 16.00
N GLN A 148 5.04 -18.51 15.44
CA GLN A 148 4.69 -17.85 14.20
C GLN A 148 4.80 -16.31 14.33
N PHE A 149 4.27 -15.74 15.41
CA PHE A 149 4.41 -14.31 15.71
C PHE A 149 5.87 -13.89 15.85
N GLN A 150 6.67 -14.62 16.63
CA GLN A 150 8.08 -14.35 16.84
C GLN A 150 8.85 -14.35 15.52
N ARG A 151 8.63 -15.35 14.66
CA ARG A 151 9.25 -15.43 13.34
C ARG A 151 8.88 -14.23 12.48
N ASP A 152 7.58 -13.96 12.34
CA ASP A 152 7.06 -12.89 11.49
C ASP A 152 7.52 -11.51 11.95
N PHE A 153 7.46 -11.24 13.27
CA PHE A 153 7.83 -9.94 13.82
C PHE A 153 9.35 -9.72 13.78
N SER A 154 10.16 -10.74 14.04
CA SER A 154 11.63 -10.65 13.89
C SER A 154 12.01 -10.39 12.43
N SER A 155 11.41 -11.13 11.49
CA SER A 155 11.63 -10.89 10.05
C SER A 155 11.20 -9.49 9.63
N PHE A 156 10.06 -9.01 10.12
CA PHE A 156 9.60 -7.64 9.88
C PHE A 156 10.66 -6.63 10.35
N LEU A 157 11.14 -6.72 11.60
CA LEU A 157 12.16 -5.81 12.13
C LEU A 157 13.44 -5.84 11.28
N SER A 158 13.97 -7.03 11.00
CA SER A 158 15.20 -7.18 10.21
C SER A 158 15.08 -6.55 8.82
N LEU A 159 13.98 -6.79 8.11
CA LEU A 159 13.73 -6.19 6.80
C LEU A 159 13.59 -4.67 6.86
N ARG A 160 12.87 -4.15 7.87
CA ARG A 160 12.73 -2.70 8.05
C ARG A 160 14.05 -2.04 8.41
N TYR A 161 14.93 -2.72 9.13
CA TYR A 161 16.26 -2.20 9.46
C TYR A 161 17.13 -2.00 8.21
N GLU A 162 17.07 -2.93 7.26
CA GLU A 162 17.79 -2.79 5.99
C GLU A 162 17.29 -1.58 5.17
N GLU A 163 15.97 -1.34 5.19
CA GLU A 163 15.30 -0.32 4.39
C GLU A 163 15.37 1.09 5.00
N ILE A 164 15.41 1.20 6.33
CA ILE A 164 15.41 2.48 7.04
C ILE A 164 16.84 3.04 7.13
N ILE A 165 17.00 4.33 6.83
CA ILE A 165 18.27 5.05 6.92
C ILE A 165 18.81 5.06 8.36
N SER A 166 20.11 5.33 8.51
CA SER A 166 20.66 5.63 9.84
C SER A 166 19.93 6.83 10.48
N GLY A 167 19.47 6.67 11.72
CA GLY A 167 18.69 7.68 12.43
C GLY A 167 17.20 7.73 12.05
N GLY A 168 16.74 6.92 11.09
CA GLY A 168 15.33 6.76 10.79
C GLY A 168 14.55 6.14 11.94
N ARG A 169 13.22 6.25 11.87
CA ARG A 169 12.31 5.83 12.96
C ARG A 169 11.12 5.06 12.43
N MET A 170 10.53 4.25 13.30
CA MET A 170 9.25 3.61 13.06
C MET A 170 8.28 3.80 14.22
N VAL A 171 6.99 3.89 13.89
CA VAL A 171 5.87 3.95 14.83
C VAL A 171 4.91 2.81 14.50
N LEU A 172 4.70 1.92 15.46
CA LEU A 172 3.92 0.71 15.32
C LEU A 172 2.76 0.71 16.32
N THR A 173 1.55 0.43 15.84
CA THR A 173 0.36 0.24 16.68
C THR A 173 -0.33 -1.06 16.28
N PHE A 174 -0.61 -1.94 17.24
CA PHE A 174 -1.32 -3.19 16.98
C PHE A 174 -2.02 -3.72 18.24
N ILE A 175 -2.96 -4.63 18.04
CA ILE A 175 -3.75 -5.22 19.13
C ILE A 175 -2.83 -6.12 19.96
N GLY A 176 -2.87 -5.95 21.28
CA GLY A 176 -2.09 -6.73 22.23
C GLY A 176 -2.95 -7.23 23.40
N ARG A 177 -2.28 -7.75 24.43
CA ARG A 177 -2.89 -8.18 25.69
C ARG A 177 -2.05 -7.76 26.88
N ILE A 178 -2.67 -7.55 28.05
CA ILE A 178 -1.96 -7.06 29.25
C ILE A 178 -1.05 -8.15 29.85
N ARG A 179 -1.44 -9.42 29.81
CA ARG A 179 -0.64 -10.53 30.37
C ARG A 179 -0.61 -11.73 29.42
N PRO A 180 0.45 -12.56 29.50
CA PRO A 180 0.42 -13.90 28.90
C PRO A 180 -0.83 -14.65 29.34
N LEU A 181 -1.53 -15.27 28.38
CA LEU A 181 -2.74 -16.08 28.64
C LEU A 181 -3.93 -15.30 29.26
N SER A 182 -3.96 -13.96 29.25
CA SER A 182 -5.10 -13.20 29.77
C SER A 182 -6.36 -13.43 28.93
N LYS A 183 -7.51 -13.59 29.59
CA LYS A 183 -8.80 -13.96 28.97
C LYS A 183 -9.45 -12.82 28.17
N GLU A 184 -9.02 -11.58 28.41
CA GLU A 184 -9.65 -10.34 27.94
C GLU A 184 -9.56 -10.11 26.41
N CYS A 185 -8.74 -10.90 25.71
CA CYS A 185 -8.50 -10.71 24.27
C CYS A 185 -9.22 -11.75 23.38
N TYR A 186 -10.01 -12.66 23.97
CA TYR A 186 -10.65 -13.77 23.25
C TYR A 186 -12.14 -13.58 23.03
N ASP A 187 -12.80 -12.65 23.72
CA ASP A 187 -14.27 -12.67 23.80
C ASP A 187 -14.96 -12.51 22.45
N ASP A 188 -14.43 -11.71 21.52
CA ASP A 188 -15.03 -11.58 20.19
C ASP A 188 -14.83 -12.84 19.34
N TRP A 189 -13.65 -13.47 19.41
CA TRP A 189 -13.36 -14.71 18.69
C TRP A 189 -14.11 -15.90 19.28
N ASP A 190 -14.31 -15.95 20.60
CA ASP A 190 -15.11 -16.95 21.31
C ASP A 190 -16.59 -16.82 20.91
N LEU A 191 -17.12 -15.59 20.84
CA LEU A 191 -18.50 -15.34 20.41
C LEU A 191 -18.70 -15.66 18.91
N LEU A 192 -17.71 -15.38 18.07
CA LEU A 192 -17.75 -15.76 16.65
C LEU A 192 -17.70 -17.28 16.50
N THR A 193 -16.81 -17.95 17.24
CA THR A 193 -16.71 -19.41 17.32
C THR A 193 -18.05 -20.01 17.74
N LYS A 194 -18.68 -19.49 18.80
CA LYS A 194 -20.01 -19.93 19.24
C LYS A 194 -21.06 -19.82 18.13
N SER A 195 -21.05 -18.70 17.40
CA SER A 195 -21.98 -18.46 16.29
C SER A 195 -21.79 -19.47 15.15
N PHE A 196 -20.55 -19.90 14.88
CA PHE A 196 -20.27 -20.98 13.94
C PHE A 196 -20.72 -22.35 14.45
N LEU A 197 -20.49 -22.67 15.73
CA LEU A 197 -20.90 -23.96 16.29
C LEU A 197 -22.41 -24.16 16.22
N GLU A 198 -23.21 -23.11 16.40
CA GLU A 198 -24.67 -23.19 16.20
C GLU A 198 -25.04 -23.46 14.72
N LEU A 199 -24.25 -22.97 13.76
CA LEU A 199 -24.45 -23.32 12.34
C LEU A 199 -24.04 -24.76 12.04
N VAL A 200 -23.05 -25.29 12.76
CA VAL A 200 -22.66 -26.71 12.69
C VAL A 200 -23.76 -27.60 13.24
N ASP A 201 -24.34 -27.25 14.39
CA ASP A 201 -25.44 -27.99 15.02
C ASP A 201 -26.69 -28.06 14.13
N GLU A 202 -26.92 -27.02 13.32
CA GLU A 202 -28.00 -26.96 12.33
C GLU A 202 -27.68 -27.64 10.99
N GLY A 203 -26.44 -28.13 10.82
CA GLY A 203 -25.98 -28.76 9.58
C GLY A 203 -25.74 -27.80 8.41
N LEU A 204 -25.65 -26.49 8.69
CA LEU A 204 -25.33 -25.46 7.68
C LEU A 204 -23.82 -25.35 7.42
N VAL A 205 -23.00 -25.76 8.39
CA VAL A 205 -21.54 -25.83 8.29
C VAL A 205 -21.06 -27.21 8.72
N GLU A 206 -20.13 -27.80 7.99
CA GLU A 206 -19.52 -29.07 8.38
C GLU A 206 -18.54 -28.87 9.53
N ALA A 207 -18.60 -29.73 10.57
CA ALA A 207 -17.68 -29.67 11.71
C ALA A 207 -16.20 -29.77 11.29
N THR A 208 -15.89 -30.53 10.24
CA THR A 208 -14.54 -30.67 9.67
C THR A 208 -14.02 -29.37 9.06
N LYS A 209 -14.90 -28.53 8.49
CA LYS A 209 -14.51 -27.19 8.01
C LYS A 209 -14.18 -26.27 9.18
N MET A 210 -14.87 -26.42 10.31
CA MET A 210 -14.55 -25.70 11.53
C MET A 210 -13.18 -26.11 12.07
N ASP A 211 -12.93 -27.41 12.22
CA ASP A 211 -11.69 -27.96 12.77
C ASP A 211 -10.45 -27.67 11.92
N SER A 212 -10.62 -27.40 10.62
CA SER A 212 -9.52 -27.09 9.70
C SER A 212 -9.18 -25.59 9.62
N PHE A 213 -10.02 -24.71 10.16
CA PHE A 213 -9.80 -23.27 10.11
C PHE A 213 -9.05 -22.75 11.34
N ASN A 214 -7.98 -21.97 11.13
CA ASN A 214 -7.29 -21.24 12.18
C ASN A 214 -7.01 -19.82 11.73
N LEU A 215 -7.50 -18.84 12.50
CA LEU A 215 -7.38 -17.43 12.21
C LEU A 215 -5.89 -17.01 12.25
N PRO A 216 -5.32 -16.39 11.20
CA PRO A 216 -3.92 -15.96 11.18
C PRO A 216 -3.73 -14.63 11.93
N PHE A 217 -4.06 -14.62 13.21
CA PHE A 217 -4.07 -13.45 14.07
C PHE A 217 -3.34 -13.76 15.37
N TYR A 218 -2.57 -12.83 15.92
CA TYR A 218 -1.91 -13.01 17.22
C TYR A 218 -1.90 -11.71 18.01
N THR A 219 -2.19 -11.81 19.31
CA THR A 219 -2.19 -10.68 20.24
C THR A 219 -1.08 -10.84 21.25
N PRO A 220 0.07 -10.20 21.04
CA PRO A 220 1.22 -10.34 21.94
C PRO A 220 1.02 -9.57 23.25
N CYS A 221 1.72 -9.99 24.31
CA CYS A 221 1.89 -9.16 25.51
C CYS A 221 3.15 -8.27 25.42
N GLU A 222 3.28 -7.30 26.33
CA GLU A 222 4.39 -6.33 26.28
C GLU A 222 5.74 -7.02 26.41
N GLU A 223 5.83 -8.01 27.29
CA GLU A 223 7.04 -8.80 27.51
C GLU A 223 7.46 -9.55 26.24
N GLU A 224 6.51 -10.16 25.53
CA GLU A 224 6.77 -10.89 24.28
C GLU A 224 7.33 -9.96 23.18
N VAL A 225 6.77 -8.75 23.05
CA VAL A 225 7.26 -7.75 22.07
C VAL A 225 8.67 -7.28 22.44
N ARG A 226 8.90 -6.94 23.72
CA ARG A 226 10.22 -6.48 24.20
C ARG A 226 11.29 -7.53 23.97
N GLU A 227 11.02 -8.78 24.33
CA GLU A 227 11.97 -9.88 24.14
C GLU A 227 12.38 -10.03 22.66
N ILE A 228 11.42 -9.92 21.74
CA ILE A 228 11.72 -10.04 20.30
C ILE A 228 12.57 -8.87 19.81
N VAL A 229 12.22 -7.63 20.19
CA VAL A 229 12.98 -6.43 19.79
C VAL A 229 14.41 -6.48 20.34
N GLU A 230 14.57 -6.86 21.61
CA GLU A 230 15.89 -6.98 22.26
C GLU A 230 16.74 -8.08 21.62
N LYS A 231 16.13 -9.21 21.24
CA LYS A 231 16.84 -10.34 20.62
C LYS A 231 17.22 -10.11 19.17
N GLU A 232 16.41 -9.34 18.44
CA GLU A 232 16.66 -9.06 17.02
C GLU A 232 17.74 -7.98 16.84
N GLU A 233 17.89 -7.07 17.81
CA GLU A 233 18.99 -6.08 17.93
C GLU A 233 19.07 -5.00 16.84
N SER A 234 18.14 -4.94 15.88
CA SER A 234 18.14 -3.90 14.84
C SER A 234 17.67 -2.54 15.32
N PHE A 235 16.76 -2.50 16.30
CA PHE A 235 16.15 -1.24 16.76
C PHE A 235 16.24 -1.08 18.27
N ASN A 236 16.48 0.16 18.69
CA ASN A 236 16.29 0.57 20.07
C ASN A 236 14.81 0.90 20.30
N LEU A 237 14.22 0.34 21.34
CA LEU A 237 12.86 0.64 21.74
C LEU A 237 12.82 1.98 22.52
N ASP A 238 12.46 3.07 21.83
CA ASP A 238 12.38 4.40 22.45
C ASP A 238 11.23 4.49 23.49
N LYS A 239 10.05 3.98 23.13
CA LYS A 239 8.84 4.03 23.96
C LYS A 239 7.87 2.91 23.60
N MET A 240 7.21 2.35 24.61
CA MET A 240 6.10 1.41 24.44
C MET A 240 5.01 1.76 25.44
N GLU A 241 3.77 1.86 24.96
CA GLU A 241 2.60 2.15 25.79
C GLU A 241 1.49 1.16 25.48
N ILE A 242 0.66 0.89 26.48
CA ILE A 242 -0.58 0.13 26.32
C ILE A 242 -1.73 1.12 26.47
N VAL A 243 -2.63 1.14 25.49
CA VAL A 243 -3.82 2.00 25.47
C VAL A 243 -5.06 1.13 25.40
N GLU A 244 -5.91 1.24 26.41
CA GLU A 244 -7.23 0.63 26.41
C GLU A 244 -8.23 1.54 25.68
N THR A 245 -8.95 1.00 24.69
CA THR A 245 -9.95 1.71 23.89
C THR A 245 -11.28 0.94 23.93
N ASN A 246 -12.43 1.61 23.85
CA ASN A 246 -13.72 0.92 23.75
C ASN A 246 -13.82 0.16 22.40
N VAL A 247 -14.46 -1.01 22.42
CA VAL A 247 -14.64 -1.83 21.19
C VAL A 247 -15.66 -1.21 20.23
N ASP A 248 -16.70 -0.54 20.75
CA ASP A 248 -17.62 0.24 19.93
C ASP A 248 -17.08 1.66 19.74
N PRO A 249 -16.68 2.06 18.52
CA PRO A 249 -16.18 3.41 18.26
C PRO A 249 -17.26 4.50 18.41
N SER A 250 -18.54 4.12 18.47
CA SER A 250 -19.65 5.04 18.71
C SER A 250 -20.01 5.23 20.18
N ASP A 251 -19.42 4.43 21.07
CA ASP A 251 -19.55 4.56 22.54
C ASP A 251 -18.58 5.65 23.04
N ASP A 252 -18.87 6.91 22.70
CA ASP A 252 -18.18 8.06 23.28
C ASP A 252 -18.77 8.36 24.67
N LEU A 253 -18.17 7.74 25.70
CA LEU A 253 -18.54 7.94 27.10
C LEU A 253 -18.36 9.40 27.58
N SER A 254 -17.70 10.27 26.79
CA SER A 254 -17.57 11.70 27.09
C SER A 254 -18.81 12.53 26.68
N ASN A 255 -19.74 11.93 25.93
CA ASN A 255 -20.97 12.58 25.52
C ASN A 255 -22.09 12.34 26.57
N GLU A 256 -22.42 13.37 27.34
CA GLU A 256 -23.47 13.35 28.38
C GLU A 256 -24.87 12.96 27.86
N ARG A 257 -25.10 12.95 26.54
CA ARG A 257 -26.36 12.53 25.90
C ARG A 257 -26.34 11.10 25.36
N PHE A 258 -25.26 10.35 25.56
CA PHE A 258 -25.13 9.00 25.05
C PHE A 258 -26.09 8.03 25.77
N VAL A 259 -26.95 7.37 25.00
CA VAL A 259 -27.82 6.29 25.49
C VAL A 259 -27.30 4.98 24.95
N PHE A 260 -26.74 4.16 25.83
CA PHE A 260 -26.24 2.83 25.49
C PHE A 260 -27.35 1.96 24.89
N ASN A 261 -27.13 1.48 23.66
CA ASN A 261 -28.03 0.56 22.98
C ASN A 261 -27.25 -0.69 22.57
N LYS A 262 -27.36 -1.74 23.38
CA LYS A 262 -26.67 -3.01 23.18
C LYS A 262 -26.81 -3.60 21.78
N TYR A 263 -27.95 -3.42 21.11
CA TYR A 263 -28.16 -3.97 19.76
C TYR A 263 -27.47 -3.12 18.70
N LYS A 264 -27.47 -1.79 18.88
CA LYS A 264 -26.71 -0.89 18.02
C LYS A 264 -25.21 -1.14 18.18
N SER A 265 -24.72 -1.21 19.41
CA SER A 265 -23.31 -1.47 19.70
C SER A 265 -22.87 -2.86 19.26
N GLY A 266 -23.69 -3.89 19.52
CA GLY A 266 -23.43 -5.24 19.01
C GLY A 266 -23.36 -5.30 17.50
N LYS A 267 -24.21 -4.55 16.78
CA LYS A 267 -24.17 -4.44 15.32
C LYS A 267 -22.93 -3.71 14.82
N ASN A 268 -22.51 -2.63 15.49
CA ASN A 268 -21.31 -1.88 15.12
C ASN A 268 -20.05 -2.76 15.24
N ILE A 269 -19.90 -3.46 16.37
CA ILE A 269 -18.78 -4.40 16.61
C ILE A 269 -18.82 -5.53 15.58
N ALA A 270 -19.99 -6.14 15.35
CA ALA A 270 -20.15 -7.20 14.36
C ALA A 270 -19.78 -6.74 12.94
N ASN A 271 -20.18 -5.54 12.54
CA ASN A 271 -19.81 -4.97 11.25
C ASN A 271 -18.30 -4.71 11.14
N GLY A 272 -17.65 -4.25 12.22
CA GLY A 272 -16.20 -4.04 12.26
C GLY A 272 -15.44 -5.36 12.08
N ILE A 273 -15.81 -6.40 12.83
CA ILE A 273 -15.23 -7.75 12.68
C ILE A 273 -15.53 -8.32 11.29
N ARG A 274 -16.74 -8.14 10.77
CA ARG A 274 -17.13 -8.57 9.42
C ARG A 274 -16.24 -7.95 8.36
N ALA A 275 -16.03 -6.64 8.41
CA ALA A 275 -15.21 -5.93 7.43
C ALA A 275 -13.77 -6.46 7.34
N VAL A 276 -13.20 -6.94 8.45
CA VAL A 276 -11.82 -7.46 8.49
C VAL A 276 -11.70 -8.98 8.30
N THR A 277 -12.76 -9.74 8.51
CA THR A 277 -12.72 -11.22 8.46
C THR A 277 -13.57 -11.87 7.37
N GLU A 278 -14.56 -11.19 6.82
CA GLU A 278 -15.46 -11.77 5.81
C GLU A 278 -14.71 -12.33 4.58
N PRO A 279 -13.70 -11.66 4.00
CA PRO A 279 -13.00 -12.22 2.83
C PRO A 279 -12.38 -13.60 3.10
N MET A 280 -11.75 -13.80 4.25
CA MET A 280 -11.14 -15.09 4.61
C MET A 280 -12.18 -16.13 5.01
N LEU A 281 -13.24 -15.73 5.74
CA LEU A 281 -14.30 -16.63 6.16
C LEU A 281 -15.15 -17.09 4.96
N ALA A 282 -15.48 -16.18 4.03
CA ALA A 282 -16.20 -16.49 2.80
C ALA A 282 -15.41 -17.46 1.91
N THR A 283 -14.09 -17.29 1.81
CA THR A 283 -13.23 -18.19 1.05
C THR A 283 -13.26 -19.62 1.60
N HIS A 284 -13.28 -19.80 2.92
CA HIS A 284 -13.23 -21.13 3.56
C HIS A 284 -14.60 -21.78 3.77
N PHE A 285 -15.57 -21.01 4.26
CA PHE A 285 -16.90 -21.48 4.65
C PHE A 285 -17.98 -21.25 3.58
N GLY A 286 -17.73 -20.36 2.61
CA GLY A 286 -18.66 -19.98 1.55
C GLY A 286 -19.38 -18.65 1.83
N GLU A 287 -19.68 -17.89 0.78
CA GLU A 287 -20.34 -16.58 0.88
C GLU A 287 -21.78 -16.67 1.44
N SER A 288 -22.50 -17.75 1.13
CA SER A 288 -23.92 -17.91 1.46
C SER A 288 -24.22 -17.93 2.95
N ILE A 289 -23.25 -18.27 3.80
CA ILE A 289 -23.44 -18.36 5.25
C ILE A 289 -23.07 -17.06 5.99
N MET A 290 -22.41 -16.11 5.32
CA MET A 290 -21.87 -14.90 5.98
C MET A 290 -22.96 -14.05 6.64
N ASP A 291 -24.08 -13.81 5.95
CA ASP A 291 -25.18 -13.01 6.51
C ASP A 291 -25.83 -13.67 7.73
N ILE A 292 -25.99 -15.01 7.69
CA ILE A 292 -26.56 -15.77 8.80
C ILE A 292 -25.60 -15.75 10.00
N LEU A 293 -24.31 -16.01 9.75
CA LEU A 293 -23.25 -15.99 10.75
C LEU A 293 -23.18 -14.64 11.45
N PHE A 294 -23.06 -13.54 10.70
CA PHE A 294 -22.90 -12.21 11.30
C PHE A 294 -24.18 -11.69 11.97
N THR A 295 -25.36 -12.18 11.57
CA THR A 295 -26.61 -11.93 12.29
C THR A 295 -26.59 -12.59 13.69
N ARG A 296 -26.14 -13.86 13.79
CA ARG A 296 -25.98 -14.56 15.08
C ARG A 296 -24.90 -13.93 15.94
N PHE A 297 -23.76 -13.64 15.32
CA PHE A 297 -22.66 -12.96 16.00
C PHE A 297 -23.10 -11.63 16.59
N THR A 298 -23.86 -10.82 15.84
CA THR A 298 -24.45 -9.58 16.35
C THR A 298 -25.31 -9.82 17.59
N HIS A 299 -26.13 -10.87 17.60
CA HIS A 299 -26.95 -11.22 18.76
C HIS A 299 -26.10 -11.59 19.98
N HIS A 300 -25.07 -12.43 19.79
CA HIS A 300 -24.15 -12.84 20.84
C HIS A 300 -23.35 -11.68 21.43
N VAL A 301 -22.84 -10.78 20.58
CA VAL A 301 -22.16 -9.57 21.05
C VAL A 301 -23.13 -8.70 21.83
N ALA A 302 -24.34 -8.44 21.32
CA ALA A 302 -25.34 -7.62 22.00
C ALA A 302 -25.75 -8.20 23.37
N GLN A 303 -25.81 -9.52 23.51
CA GLN A 303 -26.05 -10.18 24.80
C GLN A 303 -24.86 -10.02 25.74
N HIS A 304 -23.65 -10.30 25.27
CA HIS A 304 -22.44 -10.22 26.09
C HIS A 304 -22.19 -8.79 26.61
N LEU A 305 -22.44 -7.76 25.79
CA LEU A 305 -22.34 -6.35 26.20
C LEU A 305 -23.28 -5.95 27.35
N THR A 306 -24.27 -6.78 27.72
CA THR A 306 -25.10 -6.54 28.92
C THR A 306 -24.47 -7.01 30.22
N MET A 307 -23.42 -7.81 30.14
CA MET A 307 -22.78 -8.44 31.29
C MET A 307 -21.43 -7.79 31.60
N GLU A 308 -20.72 -7.28 30.59
CA GLU A 308 -19.36 -6.74 30.73
C GLU A 308 -19.13 -5.50 29.83
N ASN A 309 -18.38 -4.51 30.33
CA ASN A 309 -17.89 -3.39 29.53
C ASN A 309 -16.64 -3.85 28.76
N LYS A 310 -16.71 -3.98 27.44
CA LYS A 310 -15.57 -4.44 26.63
C LYS A 310 -14.58 -3.31 26.30
N LYS A 311 -13.29 -3.61 26.43
CA LYS A 311 -12.19 -2.75 25.97
C LYS A 311 -11.22 -3.54 25.09
N VAL A 312 -10.76 -2.94 24.00
CA VAL A 312 -9.61 -3.39 23.20
C VAL A 312 -8.35 -2.85 23.84
N ILE A 313 -7.37 -3.72 24.03
CA ILE A 313 -6.02 -3.34 24.45
C ILE A 313 -5.16 -3.17 23.19
N SER A 314 -4.71 -1.95 22.94
CA SER A 314 -3.82 -1.62 21.83
C SER A 314 -2.43 -1.34 22.39
N MET A 315 -1.42 -1.99 21.84
CA MET A 315 -0.03 -1.60 22.06
C MET A 315 0.26 -0.46 21.11
N LEU A 316 0.55 0.69 21.70
CA LEU A 316 0.77 1.94 21.00
C LEU A 316 2.24 2.34 21.17
N ALA A 317 2.87 2.67 20.06
CA ALA A 317 4.04 3.54 20.05
C ALA A 317 3.62 4.92 19.52
N HIS A 318 2.80 5.66 20.30
CA HIS A 318 2.27 7.04 20.06
C HIS A 318 1.34 7.21 18.82
N ARG A 319 0.38 8.16 18.68
CA ARG A 319 -0.59 8.97 19.49
C ARG A 319 -1.66 9.46 18.47
N GLN A 320 -2.88 9.68 18.95
CA GLN A 320 -4.18 9.61 18.24
C GLN A 320 -4.60 10.88 17.45
N ILE A 321 -5.36 10.73 16.33
CA ILE A 321 -6.03 11.79 15.53
C ILE A 321 -7.43 11.36 15.05
N LYS A 322 -8.31 12.35 14.77
CA LYS A 322 -9.71 12.25 14.28
C LYS A 322 -9.86 12.55 12.77
N GLU A 323 -10.81 11.87 12.14
CA GLU A 323 -11.11 11.82 10.69
C GLU A 323 -11.79 13.05 10.07
N ALA A 324 -11.64 13.20 8.75
CA ALA A 324 -12.51 13.99 7.86
C ALA A 324 -12.71 13.29 6.50
N MET A 325 -13.93 13.39 5.93
CA MET A 325 -14.34 12.76 4.67
C MET A 325 -14.31 13.73 3.47
N VAL A 326 -14.13 13.18 2.26
CA VAL A 326 -14.08 13.92 0.98
C VAL A 326 -14.77 13.14 -0.14
N GLU A 327 -15.42 13.86 -1.06
CA GLU A 327 -16.18 13.37 -2.21
C GLU A 327 -15.39 13.46 -3.54
N VAL A 328 -15.73 12.60 -4.52
CA VAL A 328 -14.89 12.22 -5.69
C VAL A 328 -15.51 12.67 -7.04
N ARG A 329 -14.65 13.06 -8.00
CA ARG A 329 -15.01 13.17 -9.45
C ARG A 329 -14.32 12.06 -10.27
N SER A 330 -14.98 11.59 -11.34
CA SER A 330 -14.47 10.54 -12.23
C SER A 330 -13.47 11.06 -13.27
N VAL A 331 -12.44 10.27 -13.56
CA VAL A 331 -11.41 10.53 -14.58
C VAL A 331 -11.50 9.42 -15.65
N PRO A 332 -11.41 9.72 -16.95
CA PRO A 332 -11.41 8.70 -18.01
C PRO A 332 -10.25 7.69 -17.88
N CYS A 333 -10.50 6.42 -18.18
CA CYS A 333 -9.49 5.36 -18.20
C CYS A 333 -9.84 4.29 -19.25
N MET A 334 -8.87 3.47 -19.62
CA MET A 334 -9.08 2.32 -20.52
C MET A 334 -9.86 1.21 -19.82
N ASN A 335 -10.50 0.33 -20.59
CA ASN A 335 -11.17 -0.86 -20.06
C ASN A 335 -10.16 -1.76 -19.34
N ALA A 336 -10.30 -1.86 -18.02
CA ALA A 336 -9.49 -2.69 -17.14
C ALA A 336 -9.91 -4.18 -17.19
N GLY A 337 -9.18 -5.00 -16.46
CA GLY A 337 -9.46 -6.43 -16.27
C GLY A 337 -8.90 -7.32 -17.37
N ASP A 338 -9.34 -8.58 -17.37
CA ASP A 338 -8.87 -9.64 -18.26
C ASP A 338 -9.96 -10.13 -19.23
N GLU A 339 -11.05 -9.36 -19.36
CA GLU A 339 -12.17 -9.69 -20.26
C GLU A 339 -11.78 -9.52 -21.74
N ALA A 340 -12.58 -10.07 -22.66
CA ALA A 340 -12.29 -10.04 -24.10
C ALA A 340 -12.13 -8.61 -24.67
N THR A 341 -12.76 -7.61 -24.07
CA THR A 341 -12.73 -6.19 -24.46
C THR A 341 -11.77 -5.34 -23.62
N SER A 342 -11.00 -5.97 -22.73
CA SER A 342 -9.99 -5.29 -21.90
C SER A 342 -8.82 -4.79 -22.74
N TYR A 343 -8.15 -3.74 -22.28
CA TYR A 343 -6.94 -3.24 -22.94
C TYR A 343 -5.83 -4.29 -22.99
N ALA A 344 -5.65 -5.06 -21.90
CA ALA A 344 -4.63 -6.10 -21.79
C ALA A 344 -4.73 -7.18 -22.89
N ASN A 345 -5.94 -7.50 -23.35
CA ASN A 345 -6.17 -8.48 -24.42
C ASN A 345 -6.17 -7.87 -25.84
N ASN A 346 -6.11 -6.53 -25.96
CA ASN A 346 -6.27 -5.81 -27.23
C ASN A 346 -5.11 -4.84 -27.54
N SER A 347 -3.98 -4.94 -26.84
CA SER A 347 -2.81 -4.05 -26.97
C SER A 347 -1.71 -4.54 -27.93
N LEU A 348 -2.01 -5.47 -28.85
CA LEU A 348 -1.00 -6.10 -29.73
C LEU A 348 -0.23 -5.09 -30.60
N LEU A 349 -0.88 -4.00 -31.01
CA LEU A 349 -0.22 -2.95 -31.79
C LEU A 349 0.86 -2.26 -30.95
N GLN A 350 0.54 -1.88 -29.71
CA GLN A 350 1.48 -1.24 -28.78
C GLN A 350 2.64 -2.19 -28.45
N LYS A 351 2.35 -3.47 -28.20
CA LYS A 351 3.39 -4.50 -28.05
C LYS A 351 4.34 -4.55 -29.25
N THR A 352 3.80 -4.48 -30.47
CA THR A 352 4.61 -4.49 -31.70
C THR A 352 5.50 -3.25 -31.80
N VAL A 353 5.00 -2.07 -31.42
CA VAL A 353 5.78 -0.82 -31.39
C VAL A 353 6.90 -0.94 -30.36
N ILE A 354 6.58 -1.34 -29.12
CA ILE A 354 7.56 -1.58 -28.04
C ILE A 354 8.72 -2.46 -28.51
N LEU A 355 8.41 -3.59 -29.16
CA LEU A 355 9.43 -4.52 -29.66
C LEU A 355 10.27 -3.93 -30.80
N LYS A 356 9.67 -3.10 -31.67
CA LYS A 356 10.40 -2.44 -32.77
C LYS A 356 11.31 -1.32 -32.28
N THR A 357 10.95 -0.64 -31.19
CA THR A 357 11.76 0.45 -30.60
C THR A 357 12.79 -0.06 -29.59
N ARG A 358 12.75 -1.34 -29.23
CA ARG A 358 13.69 -1.98 -28.31
C ARG A 358 15.17 -1.65 -28.59
N PRO A 359 15.70 -1.68 -29.83
CA PRO A 359 17.11 -1.36 -30.07
C PRO A 359 17.50 0.06 -29.62
N VAL A 360 16.60 1.04 -29.80
CA VAL A 360 16.82 2.43 -29.38
C VAL A 360 16.84 2.53 -27.86
N LEU A 361 15.93 1.81 -27.18
CA LEU A 361 15.91 1.73 -25.72
C LEU A 361 17.22 1.16 -25.18
N GLU A 362 17.68 0.02 -25.73
CA GLU A 362 18.93 -0.62 -25.32
C GLU A 362 20.14 0.29 -25.52
N GLU A 363 20.24 0.94 -26.69
CA GLU A 363 21.33 1.87 -27.01
C GLU A 363 21.37 3.06 -26.06
N THR A 364 20.21 3.64 -25.75
CA THR A 364 20.09 4.78 -24.83
C THR A 364 20.54 4.41 -23.41
N ILE A 365 20.14 3.24 -22.90
CA ILE A 365 20.57 2.76 -21.57
C ILE A 365 22.08 2.51 -21.57
N LYS A 366 22.62 1.94 -22.65
CA LYS A 366 24.05 1.68 -22.80
C LYS A 366 24.88 2.95 -22.75
N ASP A 367 24.53 3.93 -23.57
CA ASP A 367 25.21 5.23 -23.58
C ASP A 367 25.16 5.90 -22.20
N MET A 368 23.98 5.95 -21.58
CA MET A 368 23.80 6.54 -20.25
C MET A 368 24.69 5.87 -19.19
N LEU A 369 24.71 4.53 -19.10
CA LEU A 369 25.53 3.82 -18.11
C LEU A 369 27.04 3.96 -18.36
N ILE A 370 27.46 4.04 -19.63
CA ILE A 370 28.86 4.31 -19.98
C ILE A 370 29.29 5.71 -19.51
N ASN A 371 28.43 6.71 -19.68
CA ASN A 371 28.74 8.10 -19.37
C ASN A 371 28.60 8.44 -17.88
N THR A 372 27.62 7.84 -17.19
CA THR A 372 27.26 8.18 -15.80
C THR A 372 27.75 7.16 -14.77
N GLY A 373 28.20 5.99 -15.22
CA GLY A 373 28.61 4.87 -14.39
C GLY A 373 27.45 3.98 -13.93
N PHE A 374 27.77 2.98 -13.11
CA PHE A 374 26.83 1.99 -12.60
C PHE A 374 26.46 2.33 -11.15
N PRO A 375 25.26 2.88 -10.89
CA PRO A 375 24.87 3.24 -9.53
C PRO A 375 24.58 1.98 -8.70
N ALA A 376 24.62 2.11 -7.37
CA ALA A 376 24.19 1.02 -6.47
C ALA A 376 22.66 0.83 -6.45
N ARG A 377 21.90 1.88 -6.77
CA ARG A 377 20.44 1.89 -6.89
C ARG A 377 20.05 2.54 -8.21
N PHE A 378 19.11 1.95 -8.93
CA PHE A 378 18.62 2.45 -10.19
C PHE A 378 17.12 2.70 -10.13
N ASN A 379 16.73 3.96 -10.28
CA ASN A 379 15.34 4.40 -10.23
C ASN A 379 14.84 4.66 -11.65
N VAL A 380 13.76 3.98 -12.04
CA VAL A 380 13.18 4.09 -13.38
C VAL A 380 11.69 4.36 -13.30
N ALA A 381 11.18 5.25 -14.16
CA ALA A 381 9.74 5.45 -14.33
C ALA A 381 9.28 5.05 -15.74
N TYR A 382 8.18 4.30 -15.82
CA TYR A 382 7.47 4.07 -17.07
C TYR A 382 6.15 4.87 -17.05
N LEU A 383 6.08 5.92 -17.87
CA LEU A 383 4.99 6.89 -17.88
C LEU A 383 3.91 6.58 -18.92
N GLY A 384 2.67 6.67 -18.48
CA GLY A 384 1.50 6.27 -19.28
C GLY A 384 1.49 4.77 -19.59
N CYS A 385 2.04 3.95 -18.71
CA CYS A 385 1.98 2.50 -18.86
C CYS A 385 0.60 2.02 -18.43
N SER A 386 -0.17 1.50 -19.39
CA SER A 386 -1.54 1.05 -19.12
C SER A 386 -1.56 -0.22 -18.25
N SER A 387 -2.76 -0.75 -18.04
CA SER A 387 -3.01 -1.97 -17.27
C SER A 387 -2.84 -3.19 -18.18
N GLY A 388 -1.68 -3.85 -18.14
CA GLY A 388 -1.45 -5.02 -18.97
C GLY A 388 -0.05 -5.63 -18.89
N PRO A 389 0.14 -6.83 -19.47
CA PRO A 389 1.41 -7.55 -19.43
C PRO A 389 2.55 -6.83 -20.17
N ASP A 390 2.22 -6.01 -21.17
CA ASP A 390 3.19 -5.21 -21.93
C ASP A 390 3.96 -4.23 -21.03
N THR A 391 3.36 -3.81 -19.91
CA THR A 391 4.00 -2.95 -18.92
C THR A 391 5.23 -3.63 -18.29
N LEU A 392 5.12 -4.90 -17.89
CA LEU A 392 6.26 -5.62 -17.31
C LEU A 392 7.27 -6.07 -18.37
N LEU A 393 6.86 -6.23 -19.63
CA LEU A 393 7.78 -6.50 -20.74
C LEU A 393 8.80 -5.38 -20.90
N VAL A 394 8.35 -4.12 -20.98
CA VAL A 394 9.24 -2.95 -21.09
C VAL A 394 10.18 -2.88 -19.90
N ILE A 395 9.68 -3.09 -18.68
CA ILE A 395 10.51 -3.09 -17.48
C ILE A 395 11.55 -4.20 -17.55
N SER A 396 11.18 -5.43 -17.96
CA SER A 396 12.15 -6.51 -18.12
C SER A 396 13.29 -6.12 -19.05
N GLU A 397 12.98 -5.56 -20.22
CA GLU A 397 14.00 -5.15 -21.21
C GLU A 397 14.98 -4.11 -20.64
N ILE A 398 14.47 -3.14 -19.85
CA ILE A 398 15.32 -2.16 -19.17
C ILE A 398 16.24 -2.86 -18.16
N LEU A 399 15.67 -3.70 -17.29
CA LEU A 399 16.41 -4.43 -16.26
C LEU A 399 17.45 -5.38 -16.86
N ASP A 400 17.10 -6.07 -17.95
CA ASP A 400 17.95 -6.99 -18.69
C ASP A 400 19.15 -6.26 -19.29
N THR A 401 18.90 -5.12 -19.94
CA THR A 401 19.97 -4.30 -20.53
C THR A 401 20.98 -3.85 -19.47
N ILE A 402 20.48 -3.32 -18.34
CA ILE A 402 21.33 -2.88 -17.23
C ILE A 402 22.11 -4.07 -16.65
N HIS A 403 21.44 -5.21 -16.45
CA HIS A 403 22.08 -6.41 -15.91
C HIS A 403 23.22 -6.92 -16.79
N VAL A 404 22.99 -7.04 -18.10
CA VAL A 404 24.03 -7.44 -19.07
C VAL A 404 25.22 -6.51 -19.03
N MET A 405 24.99 -5.20 -18.92
CA MET A 405 26.08 -4.24 -18.81
C MET A 405 26.86 -4.36 -17.50
N CYS A 406 26.17 -4.55 -16.36
CA CYS A 406 26.83 -4.80 -15.08
C CYS A 406 27.71 -6.07 -15.15
N GLN A 407 27.22 -7.13 -15.78
CA GLN A 407 28.00 -8.36 -15.99
C GLN A 407 29.24 -8.13 -16.83
N GLN A 408 29.15 -7.32 -17.90
CA GLN A 408 30.31 -6.98 -18.75
C GLN A 408 31.44 -6.27 -17.99
N VAL A 409 31.10 -5.53 -16.92
CA VAL A 409 32.08 -4.86 -16.05
C VAL A 409 32.35 -5.64 -14.75
N ASN A 410 31.91 -6.90 -14.65
CA ASN A 410 32.03 -7.76 -13.46
C ASN A 410 31.46 -7.13 -12.18
N GLN A 411 30.34 -6.42 -12.29
CA GLN A 411 29.62 -5.82 -11.17
C GLN A 411 28.27 -6.49 -10.95
N LYS A 412 27.81 -6.48 -9.70
CA LYS A 412 26.43 -6.85 -9.36
C LYS A 412 25.47 -5.79 -9.90
N SER A 413 24.29 -6.20 -10.33
CA SER A 413 23.24 -5.25 -10.71
C SER A 413 22.76 -4.41 -9.52
N PRO A 414 22.31 -3.17 -9.78
CA PRO A 414 21.77 -2.28 -8.75
C PRO A 414 20.49 -2.82 -8.12
N GLU A 415 20.15 -2.27 -6.96
CA GLU A 415 18.76 -2.34 -6.48
C GLU A 415 17.88 -1.49 -7.40
N PHE A 416 16.83 -2.09 -7.96
CA PHE A 416 15.93 -1.40 -8.88
C PHE A 416 14.70 -0.88 -8.16
N GLN A 417 14.38 0.39 -8.35
CA GLN A 417 13.11 0.98 -7.95
C GLN A 417 12.34 1.41 -9.21
N VAL A 418 11.25 0.71 -9.48
CA VAL A 418 10.42 0.91 -10.67
C VAL A 418 9.14 1.63 -10.28
N PHE A 419 8.84 2.72 -10.98
CA PHE A 419 7.61 3.47 -10.85
C PHE A 419 6.78 3.33 -12.12
N LEU A 420 5.63 2.67 -11.99
CA LEU A 420 4.65 2.55 -13.05
C LEU A 420 3.64 3.71 -12.91
N ASN A 421 3.49 4.53 -13.95
CA ASN A 421 2.61 5.69 -13.91
C ASN A 421 1.50 5.61 -14.95
N ASP A 422 0.30 5.96 -14.49
CA ASP A 422 -0.84 6.35 -15.31
C ASP A 422 -1.82 7.16 -14.45
N LEU A 423 -2.94 7.59 -15.03
CA LEU A 423 -4.00 8.31 -14.33
C LEU A 423 -4.56 7.51 -13.14
N PRO A 424 -5.08 8.20 -12.10
CA PRO A 424 -5.64 7.56 -10.91
C PRO A 424 -6.73 6.51 -11.19
N GLY A 425 -7.50 6.69 -12.27
CA GLY A 425 -8.58 5.78 -12.65
C GLY A 425 -8.12 4.45 -13.28
N ASN A 426 -6.87 4.35 -13.76
CA ASN A 426 -6.40 3.12 -14.41
C ASN A 426 -6.16 1.99 -13.37
N ASP A 427 -6.48 0.73 -13.68
CA ASP A 427 -6.43 -0.37 -12.70
C ASP A 427 -5.21 -1.28 -12.84
N PHE A 428 -4.20 -1.04 -12.00
CA PHE A 428 -2.96 -1.83 -11.96
C PHE A 428 -3.08 -3.16 -11.22
N ASN A 429 -4.26 -3.54 -10.74
CA ASN A 429 -4.41 -4.77 -9.95
C ASN A 429 -3.99 -6.03 -10.74
N SER A 430 -4.20 -6.08 -12.07
CA SER A 430 -3.72 -7.19 -12.90
C SER A 430 -2.19 -7.25 -12.98
N VAL A 431 -1.52 -6.10 -13.12
CA VAL A 431 -0.05 -5.98 -13.09
C VAL A 431 0.49 -6.42 -11.73
N PHE A 432 -0.15 -6.03 -10.63
CA PHE A 432 0.31 -6.39 -9.29
C PHE A 432 0.08 -7.84 -8.90
N LYS A 433 -0.99 -8.47 -9.42
CA LYS A 433 -1.19 -9.92 -9.29
C LYS A 433 -0.11 -10.73 -10.02
N SER A 434 0.54 -10.17 -11.06
CA SER A 434 1.61 -10.85 -11.80
C SER A 434 3.02 -10.59 -11.26
N LEU A 435 3.19 -9.65 -10.32
CA LEU A 435 4.49 -9.35 -9.72
C LEU A 435 5.19 -10.56 -9.06
N PRO A 436 4.51 -11.45 -8.31
CA PRO A 436 5.17 -12.63 -7.73
C PRO A 436 5.85 -13.50 -8.79
N THR A 437 5.13 -13.81 -9.87
CA THR A 437 5.67 -14.57 -11.01
C THR A 437 6.80 -13.81 -11.71
N PHE A 438 6.65 -12.50 -11.89
CA PHE A 438 7.68 -11.65 -12.47
C PHE A 438 8.98 -11.69 -11.65
N TYR A 439 8.92 -11.51 -10.33
CA TYR A 439 10.09 -11.60 -9.45
C TYR A 439 10.72 -12.99 -9.45
N GLN A 440 9.90 -14.06 -9.49
CA GLN A 440 10.39 -15.42 -9.60
C GLN A 440 11.16 -15.65 -10.91
N ASN A 441 10.65 -15.15 -12.03
CA ASN A 441 11.34 -15.22 -13.32
C ASN A 441 12.66 -14.44 -13.30
N LEU A 442 12.66 -13.21 -12.76
CA LEU A 442 13.90 -12.42 -12.60
C LEU A 442 14.96 -13.20 -11.81
N LYS A 443 14.56 -13.86 -10.70
CA LYS A 443 15.47 -14.66 -9.88
C LYS A 443 15.98 -15.91 -10.62
N ASN A 444 15.10 -16.63 -11.30
CA ASN A 444 15.44 -17.86 -12.02
C ASN A 444 16.37 -17.59 -13.21
N ASP A 445 16.10 -16.52 -13.96
CA ASP A 445 16.80 -16.23 -15.21
C ASP A 445 18.17 -15.57 -14.98
N LYS A 446 18.30 -14.78 -13.92
CA LYS A 446 19.46 -13.90 -13.69
C LYS A 446 20.34 -14.31 -12.50
N GLY A 447 19.83 -15.17 -11.61
CA GLY A 447 20.55 -15.67 -10.45
C GLY A 447 20.95 -14.60 -9.43
N ASP A 448 21.89 -14.94 -8.56
CA ASP A 448 22.22 -14.14 -7.35
C ASP A 448 22.98 -12.83 -7.64
N GLN A 449 23.49 -12.65 -8.86
CA GLN A 449 24.14 -11.42 -9.29
C GLN A 449 23.13 -10.33 -9.69
N PHE A 450 21.85 -10.67 -9.82
CA PHE A 450 20.82 -9.68 -10.05
C PHE A 450 20.47 -8.94 -8.76
N GLY A 451 20.23 -7.64 -8.88
CA GLY A 451 19.82 -6.80 -7.77
C GLY A 451 18.31 -6.92 -7.52
N PRO A 452 17.85 -6.72 -6.28
CA PRO A 452 16.43 -6.77 -5.95
C PRO A 452 15.66 -5.69 -6.71
N CYS A 453 14.41 -5.98 -7.08
CA CYS A 453 13.55 -5.08 -7.84
C CYS A 453 12.26 -4.78 -7.08
N PHE A 454 11.92 -3.50 -6.99
CA PHE A 454 10.76 -2.99 -6.24
C PHE A 454 9.86 -2.20 -7.17
N VAL A 455 8.69 -2.76 -7.50
CA VAL A 455 7.72 -2.13 -8.40
C VAL A 455 6.63 -1.43 -7.60
N SER A 456 6.41 -0.14 -7.89
CA SER A 456 5.40 0.72 -7.27
C SER A 456 4.55 1.42 -8.33
N ARG A 457 3.36 1.89 -7.95
CA ARG A 457 2.53 2.73 -8.82
C ARG A 457 2.55 4.18 -8.37
N MET A 458 2.75 5.07 -9.34
CA MET A 458 2.69 6.51 -9.20
C MET A 458 1.44 7.05 -9.91
N PRO A 459 0.30 7.25 -9.22
CA PRO A 459 -0.92 7.76 -9.83
C PRO A 459 -0.80 9.26 -10.16
N GLY A 460 -1.23 9.65 -11.36
CA GLY A 460 -1.31 11.06 -11.75
C GLY A 460 -1.03 11.29 -13.23
N SER A 461 -1.31 12.51 -13.69
CA SER A 461 -0.96 12.92 -15.05
C SER A 461 0.55 13.10 -15.18
N PHE A 462 1.17 12.48 -16.17
CA PHE A 462 2.58 12.74 -16.49
C PHE A 462 2.81 14.12 -17.13
N TYR A 463 1.76 14.91 -17.38
CA TYR A 463 1.91 16.34 -17.69
C TYR A 463 2.01 17.21 -16.44
N GLU A 464 1.93 16.60 -15.26
CA GLU A 464 2.21 17.21 -13.97
C GLU A 464 3.49 16.63 -13.37
N ARG A 465 3.93 17.27 -12.29
CA ARG A 465 5.09 16.80 -11.54
C ARG A 465 4.70 15.56 -10.73
N LEU A 466 5.40 14.46 -10.97
CA LEU A 466 5.10 13.17 -10.37
C LEU A 466 6.18 12.70 -9.39
N PHE A 467 7.39 13.23 -9.50
CA PHE A 467 8.51 12.74 -8.71
C PHE A 467 9.27 13.88 -8.01
N PRO A 468 9.93 13.57 -6.88
CA PRO A 468 10.88 14.47 -6.26
C PRO A 468 12.00 14.85 -7.23
N SER A 469 12.63 16.00 -7.01
CA SER A 469 13.71 16.49 -7.88
C SER A 469 14.87 15.51 -7.85
N LYS A 470 15.49 15.26 -9.02
CA LYS A 470 16.68 14.40 -9.16
C LYS A 470 16.50 13.04 -8.46
N SER A 471 15.38 12.39 -8.72
CA SER A 471 15.01 11.10 -8.12
C SER A 471 15.06 9.94 -9.10
N LEU A 472 15.04 10.20 -10.42
CA LEU A 472 15.00 9.18 -11.46
C LEU A 472 16.32 9.15 -12.24
N HIS A 473 16.77 7.96 -12.58
CA HIS A 473 17.89 7.78 -13.51
C HIS A 473 17.39 7.69 -14.95
N PHE A 474 16.24 7.04 -15.15
CA PHE A 474 15.70 6.80 -16.48
C PHE A 474 14.18 6.95 -16.51
N VAL A 475 13.67 7.53 -17.59
CA VAL A 475 12.24 7.69 -17.85
C VAL A 475 11.94 7.12 -19.22
N HIS A 476 10.98 6.20 -19.27
CA HIS A 476 10.45 5.66 -20.51
C HIS A 476 8.99 6.04 -20.68
N SER A 477 8.57 6.27 -21.92
CA SER A 477 7.18 6.55 -22.30
C SER A 477 6.97 5.96 -23.69
N SER A 478 5.95 5.14 -23.86
CA SER A 478 5.65 4.50 -25.16
C SER A 478 4.14 4.51 -25.36
N ASP A 479 3.72 4.94 -26.55
CA ASP A 479 2.31 5.05 -26.95
C ASP A 479 1.41 5.83 -25.95
N SER A 480 1.97 6.85 -25.29
CA SER A 480 1.23 7.67 -24.30
C SER A 480 1.26 9.17 -24.56
N LEU A 481 2.36 9.74 -25.09
CA LEU A 481 2.50 11.19 -25.31
C LEU A 481 1.59 11.79 -26.39
N HIS A 482 0.87 10.95 -27.15
CA HIS A 482 -0.15 11.42 -28.10
C HIS A 482 -1.50 11.72 -27.42
N TRP A 483 -1.69 11.30 -26.17
CA TRP A 483 -2.85 11.70 -25.35
C TRP A 483 -2.62 13.09 -24.78
N LEU A 484 -3.53 14.03 -25.03
CA LEU A 484 -3.43 15.40 -24.54
C LEU A 484 -3.92 15.52 -23.10
N SER A 485 -3.38 16.48 -22.35
CA SER A 485 -3.76 16.73 -20.96
C SER A 485 -5.20 17.22 -20.80
N ASN A 486 -5.70 17.94 -21.81
CA ASN A 486 -7.04 18.51 -21.84
C ASN A 486 -7.65 18.41 -23.23
N SER A 487 -8.99 18.30 -23.28
CA SER A 487 -9.73 18.58 -24.51
C SER A 487 -9.54 20.04 -24.89
N SER A 488 -9.17 20.33 -26.14
CA SER A 488 -9.02 21.71 -26.58
C SER A 488 -10.35 22.45 -26.45
N GLU A 489 -10.38 23.53 -25.67
CA GLU A 489 -11.55 24.43 -25.60
C GLU A 489 -11.79 25.05 -27.00
N ASN A 490 -13.07 25.23 -27.37
CA ASN A 490 -13.53 25.80 -28.66
C ASN A 490 -13.54 24.85 -29.89
N LEU A 491 -13.75 23.54 -29.68
CA LEU A 491 -13.90 22.55 -30.78
C LEU A 491 -15.34 22.33 -31.27
N GLU A 492 -16.32 23.13 -30.84
CA GLU A 492 -17.75 22.95 -31.15
C GLU A 492 -18.06 22.89 -32.66
N ASN A 493 -17.16 23.39 -33.52
CA ASN A 493 -17.29 23.44 -34.97
C ASN A 493 -16.50 22.34 -35.74
N ASN A 494 -16.14 21.21 -35.11
CA ASN A 494 -15.40 20.13 -35.78
C ASN A 494 -16.24 19.27 -36.77
N LYS A 495 -17.39 19.79 -37.26
CA LYS A 495 -18.25 19.13 -38.26
C LYS A 495 -18.59 17.66 -37.94
N ALA A 496 -18.93 17.38 -36.68
CA ALA A 496 -19.22 16.03 -36.16
C ALA A 496 -18.05 15.03 -36.21
N ASN A 497 -16.82 15.45 -36.49
CA ASN A 497 -15.66 14.58 -36.35
C ASN A 497 -15.29 14.40 -34.87
N LEU A 498 -14.96 13.17 -34.49
CA LEU A 498 -14.49 12.82 -33.14
C LEU A 498 -13.03 13.27 -32.88
N TYR A 499 -12.23 13.42 -33.93
CA TYR A 499 -10.82 13.81 -33.89
C TYR A 499 -10.47 14.72 -35.07
N MET A 500 -9.20 15.15 -35.20
CA MET A 500 -8.70 15.79 -36.41
C MET A 500 -8.91 14.87 -37.62
N ALA A 501 -9.64 15.37 -38.61
CA ALA A 501 -9.94 14.66 -39.84
C ALA A 501 -9.76 15.58 -41.05
N LYS A 502 -9.67 15.02 -42.25
CA LYS A 502 -9.51 15.81 -43.49
C LYS A 502 -10.58 16.90 -43.67
N SER A 503 -11.78 16.69 -43.12
CA SER A 503 -12.90 17.64 -43.14
C SER A 503 -12.85 18.70 -42.03
N SER A 504 -12.01 18.51 -41.01
CA SER A 504 -11.82 19.43 -39.88
C SER A 504 -11.32 20.80 -40.36
N PRO A 505 -11.86 21.91 -39.85
CA PRO A 505 -11.39 23.23 -40.20
C PRO A 505 -9.99 23.51 -39.62
N PRO A 506 -9.18 24.41 -40.22
CA PRO A 506 -7.79 24.66 -39.81
C PRO A 506 -7.61 25.06 -38.34
N ASN A 507 -8.59 25.71 -37.73
CA ASN A 507 -8.55 26.09 -36.31
C ASN A 507 -8.55 24.86 -35.38
N VAL A 508 -9.15 23.74 -35.78
CA VAL A 508 -9.11 22.48 -35.02
C VAL A 508 -7.68 21.94 -34.98
N TYR A 509 -7.02 21.82 -36.14
CA TYR A 509 -5.62 21.40 -36.20
C TYR A 509 -4.71 22.29 -35.37
N LYS A 510 -4.91 23.61 -35.46
CA LYS A 510 -4.15 24.59 -34.66
C LYS A 510 -4.37 24.37 -33.16
N ALA A 511 -5.60 24.16 -32.70
CA ALA A 511 -5.90 23.94 -31.30
C ALA A 511 -5.26 22.66 -30.74
N TYR A 512 -5.31 21.55 -31.48
CA TYR A 512 -4.63 20.30 -31.11
C TYR A 512 -3.11 20.47 -31.07
N LEU A 513 -2.52 21.15 -32.06
CA LEU A 513 -1.09 21.42 -32.11
C LEU A 513 -0.63 22.31 -30.94
N GLU A 514 -1.36 23.39 -30.65
CA GLU A 514 -1.05 24.27 -29.53
C GLU A 514 -1.15 23.55 -28.18
N GLN A 515 -2.15 22.68 -28.01
CA GLN A 515 -2.27 21.85 -26.81
C GLN A 515 -1.11 20.86 -26.70
N PHE A 516 -0.78 20.15 -27.77
CA PHE A 516 0.38 19.24 -27.81
C PHE A 516 1.69 19.96 -27.48
N GLN A 517 1.91 21.17 -28.04
CA GLN A 517 3.12 21.94 -27.79
C GLN A 517 3.24 22.34 -26.31
N ARG A 518 2.13 22.76 -25.68
CA ARG A 518 2.11 23.05 -24.23
C ARG A 518 2.40 21.79 -23.42
N ASP A 519 1.70 20.70 -23.72
CA ASP A 519 1.83 19.43 -23.02
C ASP A 519 3.24 18.86 -23.11
N PHE A 520 3.81 18.82 -24.31
CA PHE A 520 5.15 18.30 -24.56
C PHE A 520 6.23 19.18 -23.93
N SER A 521 6.08 20.51 -23.96
CA SER A 521 7.02 21.43 -23.31
C SER A 521 6.98 21.27 -21.78
N SER A 522 5.79 21.18 -21.19
CA SER A 522 5.61 20.92 -19.76
C SER A 522 6.20 19.58 -19.37
N PHE A 523 5.92 18.52 -20.15
CA PHE A 523 6.49 17.20 -19.96
C PHE A 523 8.02 17.27 -19.91
N LEU A 524 8.68 17.83 -20.93
CA LEU A 524 10.14 17.92 -20.97
C LEU A 524 10.71 18.73 -19.80
N SER A 525 10.11 19.86 -19.46
CA SER A 525 10.52 20.70 -18.33
C SER A 525 10.46 19.93 -17.01
N LEU A 526 9.33 19.28 -16.73
CA LEU A 526 9.13 18.54 -15.49
C LEU A 526 10.04 17.32 -15.39
N ARG A 527 10.21 16.58 -16.50
CA ARG A 527 11.15 15.44 -16.53
C ARG A 527 12.59 15.88 -16.31
N SER A 528 12.98 17.06 -16.81
CA SER A 528 14.33 17.60 -16.56
C SER A 528 14.60 17.94 -15.09
N GLU A 529 13.56 18.27 -14.31
CA GLU A 529 13.68 18.50 -12.86
C GLU A 529 13.77 17.19 -12.06
N GLU A 530 13.12 16.13 -12.54
CA GLU A 530 12.99 14.83 -11.86
C GLU A 530 14.15 13.88 -12.16
N ILE A 531 14.75 13.98 -13.34
CA ILE A 531 15.88 13.15 -13.77
C ILE A 531 17.19 13.67 -13.16
N ILE A 532 18.04 12.75 -12.71
CA ILE A 532 19.38 13.05 -12.20
C ILE A 532 20.23 13.56 -13.36
N SER A 533 20.99 14.63 -13.14
CA SER A 533 21.90 15.18 -14.15
C SER A 533 22.96 14.15 -14.52
N GLY A 534 23.06 13.83 -15.82
CA GLY A 534 23.95 12.83 -16.38
C GLY A 534 24.18 13.05 -17.86
#